data_AF-H6WSN2-F1
#
_entry.id   AF-H6WSN2-F1
#
_cell.length_a   1.000
_cell.length_b   1.000
_cell.length_c   1.000
_cell.angle_alpha   90.00
_cell.angle_beta   90.00
_cell.angle_gamma   90.00
#
_symmetry.space_group_name_H-M   'P 1'
#
loop_
_entity.id
_entity.type
_entity.pdbx_description
1 polymer ?
#
loop_
_entity_poly.entity_id
_entity_poly.type
_entity_poly.pdbx_seq_one_letter_code
_entity_poly.pdbx_strand_id
1 'polypeptide(L)' 'MLRTLTSAGASLGPQVAGWVRTMASHQLVVSPPEALLKPLVVPNRLLLGPGPSNLAPRVLAAGGLQMIGHMHKEMYQIM' A
#
# COMPACT_ATOMS: atom_id res chain seq x y z
N MET A 1 22.81 -31.65 -44.06
CA MET A 1 21.51 -30.96 -44.17
C MET A 1 21.03 -30.63 -42.77
N LEU A 2 20.85 -29.34 -42.52
CA LEU A 2 20.63 -28.68 -41.23
C LEU A 2 19.12 -28.59 -40.94
N ARG A 3 18.66 -29.06 -39.77
CA ARG A 3 17.40 -28.59 -39.15
C ARG A 3 17.56 -28.53 -37.64
N THR A 4 17.90 -27.34 -37.17
CA THR A 4 17.80 -26.89 -35.78
C THR A 4 16.32 -26.71 -35.43
N LEU A 5 15.83 -27.43 -34.41
CA LEU A 5 14.50 -27.18 -33.86
C LEU A 5 14.57 -25.95 -32.96
N THR A 6 13.97 -24.86 -33.43
CA THR A 6 13.88 -23.58 -32.73
C THR A 6 12.89 -23.65 -31.57
N SER A 7 13.33 -23.12 -30.44
CA SER A 7 12.59 -22.83 -29.22
C SER A 7 11.30 -22.05 -29.47
N ALA A 8 10.21 -22.49 -28.85
CA ALA A 8 9.05 -21.65 -28.55
C ALA A 8 8.60 -21.97 -27.12
N GLY A 9 9.25 -21.34 -26.13
CA GLY A 9 8.76 -21.30 -24.76
C GLY A 9 7.47 -20.49 -24.73
N ALA A 10 6.33 -21.16 -24.53
CA ALA A 10 5.09 -20.49 -24.21
C ALA A 10 5.18 -19.96 -22.76
N SER A 11 5.60 -18.71 -22.59
CA SER A 11 5.43 -18.02 -21.33
C SER A 11 3.94 -17.71 -21.16
N LEU A 12 3.23 -18.60 -20.47
CA LEU A 12 1.93 -18.29 -19.89
C LEU A 12 2.16 -17.23 -18.82
N GLY A 13 2.10 -15.96 -19.21
CA GLY A 13 1.97 -14.86 -18.26
C GLY A 13 0.73 -15.11 -17.41
N PRO A 14 0.71 -14.70 -16.13
CA PRO A 14 -0.46 -14.86 -15.28
C PRO A 14 -1.55 -13.92 -15.81
N GLN A 15 -2.45 -14.45 -16.62
CA GLN A 15 -3.73 -13.83 -16.93
C GLN A 15 -4.58 -13.87 -15.66
N VAL A 16 -4.27 -13.01 -14.69
CA VAL A 16 -5.20 -12.68 -13.60
C VAL A 16 -6.23 -11.71 -14.16
N ALA A 17 -6.95 -12.14 -15.20
CA ALA A 17 -8.30 -11.64 -15.44
C ALA A 17 -9.20 -12.35 -14.43
N GLY A 18 -8.97 -12.03 -13.14
CA GLY A 18 -9.85 -12.42 -12.08
C GLY A 18 -11.22 -11.89 -12.43
N TRP A 19 -12.21 -12.78 -12.49
CA TRP A 19 -13.61 -12.45 -12.59
C TRP A 19 -14.02 -11.72 -11.30
N VAL A 20 -13.60 -10.48 -11.15
CA VAL A 20 -14.04 -9.60 -10.08
C VAL A 20 -15.46 -9.24 -10.43
N ARG A 21 -16.44 -9.73 -9.65
CA ARG A 21 -17.79 -9.18 -9.69
C ARG A 21 -17.72 -7.75 -9.18
N THR A 22 -17.47 -6.80 -10.08
CA THR A 22 -17.58 -5.37 -9.80
C THR A 22 -19.05 -5.06 -9.55
N MET A 23 -19.39 -4.48 -8.39
CA MET A 23 -20.76 -4.03 -8.06
C MET A 23 -21.20 -2.79 -8.87
N ALA A 24 -20.36 -2.33 -9.80
CA ALA A 24 -20.62 -1.17 -10.63
C ALA A 24 -21.36 -1.56 -11.92
N SER A 25 -22.28 -0.70 -12.37
CA SER A 25 -22.98 -0.85 -13.66
C SER A 25 -22.07 -0.67 -14.88
N HIS A 26 -20.85 -0.17 -14.68
CA HIS A 26 -19.85 0.11 -15.71
C HIS A 26 -18.48 -0.41 -15.29
N GLN A 27 -17.63 -0.72 -16.27
CA GLN A 27 -16.26 -1.16 -16.01
C GLN A 27 -15.42 -0.01 -15.45
N LEU A 28 -14.57 -0.33 -14.47
CA LEU A 28 -13.55 0.59 -13.99
C LEU A 28 -12.43 0.67 -15.03
N VAL A 29 -12.16 1.89 -15.50
CA VAL A 29 -11.13 2.15 -16.53
C VAL A 29 -9.73 2.25 -15.93
N VAL A 30 -9.64 2.49 -14.62
CA VAL A 30 -8.39 2.62 -13.90
C VAL A 30 -8.06 1.29 -13.22
N SER A 31 -6.93 0.70 -13.60
CA SER A 31 -6.42 -0.51 -12.96
C SER A 31 -5.86 -0.21 -11.56
N PRO A 32 -5.82 -1.20 -10.64
CA PRO A 32 -5.15 -1.05 -9.35
C PRO A 32 -3.68 -0.67 -9.53
N PRO A 33 -3.18 0.39 -8.85
CA PRO A 33 -1.78 0.79 -8.97
C PRO A 33 -0.83 -0.28 -8.43
N GLU A 34 0.06 -0.80 -9.27
CA GLU A 34 1.02 -1.86 -8.91
C GLU A 34 1.95 -1.46 -7.75
N ALA A 35 2.24 -0.16 -7.60
CA ALA A 35 3.09 0.36 -6.54
C ALA A 35 2.50 0.14 -5.13
N LEU A 36 1.17 0.17 -4.99
CA LEU A 36 0.48 -0.01 -3.70
C LEU A 36 0.36 -1.49 -3.29
N LEU A 37 0.69 -2.41 -4.20
CA LEU A 37 0.76 -3.85 -3.90
C LEU A 37 2.06 -4.22 -3.18
N LYS A 38 3.04 -3.31 -3.16
CA LYS A 38 4.33 -3.49 -2.46
C LYS A 38 4.20 -3.01 -1.02
N PRO A 39 4.90 -3.63 -0.05
CA PRO A 39 4.94 -3.13 1.32
C PRO A 39 5.48 -1.69 1.40
N LEU A 40 4.92 -0.89 2.31
CA LEU A 40 5.42 0.45 2.60
C LEU A 40 6.80 0.37 3.26
N VAL A 41 7.78 1.10 2.73
CA VAL A 41 9.15 1.17 3.27
C VAL A 41 9.49 2.61 3.59
N VAL A 42 9.89 2.87 4.85
CA VAL A 42 10.36 4.19 5.32
C VAL A 42 11.75 4.02 5.95
N PRO A 43 12.77 4.77 5.50
CA PRO A 43 14.12 4.66 6.07
C PRO A 43 14.20 5.29 7.46
N ASN A 44 14.96 4.67 8.37
CA ASN A 44 15.26 5.25 9.67
C ASN A 44 16.38 6.30 9.53
N ARG A 45 16.07 7.57 9.85
CA ARG A 45 17.01 8.70 9.73
C ARG A 45 16.96 9.56 10.99
N LEU A 46 18.12 10.06 11.40
CA LEU A 46 18.23 11.11 12.41
C LEU A 46 18.01 12.48 11.73
N LEU A 47 16.97 13.19 12.14
CA LEU A 47 16.50 14.44 11.55
C LEU A 47 17.01 15.63 12.38
N LEU A 48 18.13 16.22 11.95
CA LEU A 48 18.78 17.36 12.62
C LEU A 48 18.57 18.71 11.89
N GLY A 49 17.63 18.76 10.94
CA GLY A 49 17.26 19.99 10.24
C GLY A 49 16.32 20.87 11.08
N PRO A 50 15.85 22.02 10.54
CA PRO A 50 14.93 22.91 11.25
C PRO A 50 13.55 22.32 11.53
N GLY A 51 13.23 21.15 10.96
CA GLY A 51 12.00 20.42 11.15
C GLY A 51 11.57 19.67 9.89
N PRO A 52 10.75 18.61 10.00
CA PRO A 52 10.25 17.98 11.24
C PRO A 52 11.35 17.21 12.00
N SER A 53 11.16 17.00 13.29
CA SER A 53 12.07 16.25 14.17
C SER A 53 11.66 14.78 14.32
N ASN A 54 12.56 13.93 14.83
CA ASN A 54 12.23 12.55 15.19
C ASN A 54 11.19 12.50 16.33
N LEU A 55 10.21 11.59 16.20
CA LEU A 55 9.19 11.39 17.23
C LEU A 55 9.78 10.70 18.46
N ALA A 56 9.35 11.15 19.65
CA ALA A 56 9.59 10.40 20.88
C ALA A 56 8.86 9.04 20.83
N PRO A 57 9.39 7.98 21.46
CA PRO A 57 8.78 6.64 21.43
C PRO A 57 7.31 6.61 21.86
N ARG A 58 6.93 7.44 22.85
CA ARG A 58 5.55 7.57 23.33
C ARG A 58 4.59 8.09 22.27
N VAL A 59 5.03 9.06 21.46
CA VAL A 59 4.19 9.65 20.39
C VAL A 59 4.05 8.65 19.24
N LEU A 60 5.13 7.93 18.90
CA LEU A 60 5.08 6.86 17.91
C LEU A 60 4.08 5.76 18.32
N ALA A 61 4.14 5.31 19.58
CA ALA A 61 3.19 4.33 20.11
C ALA A 61 1.73 4.84 20.10
N ALA A 62 1.50 6.12 20.42
CA ALA A 62 0.17 6.72 20.39
C ALA A 62 -0.45 6.72 18.99
N GLY A 63 0.35 6.87 17.93
CA GLY A 63 -0.12 6.85 16.53
C GLY A 63 -0.65 5.49 16.08
N GLY A 64 -0.35 4.41 16.80
CA GLY A 64 -0.86 3.06 16.53
C GLY A 64 -2.10 2.68 17.34
N LEU A 65 -2.66 3.60 18.15
CA LEU A 65 -3.86 3.33 18.94
C LEU A 65 -5.12 3.30 18.07
N GLN A 66 -6.13 2.56 18.54
CA GLN A 66 -7.41 2.43 17.85
C GLN A 66 -8.17 3.76 17.80
N MET A 67 -8.86 3.98 16.68
CA MET A 67 -9.75 5.13 16.50
C MET A 67 -10.90 5.13 17.52
N ILE A 68 -11.17 6.29 18.11
CA ILE A 68 -12.34 6.56 18.95
C ILE A 68 -13.18 7.69 18.34
N GLY A 69 -14.45 7.79 18.75
CA GLY A 69 -15.33 8.86 18.29
C GLY A 69 -14.85 10.23 18.77
N HIS A 70 -14.84 11.21 17.88
CA HIS A 70 -14.34 12.56 18.17
C HIS A 70 -15.19 13.32 19.22
N MET A 71 -16.42 12.90 19.50
CA MET A 71 -17.28 13.47 20.56
C MET A 71 -17.37 12.59 21.82
N HIS A 72 -16.47 11.62 21.98
CA HIS A 72 -16.39 10.86 23.22
C HIS A 72 -15.90 11.75 24.37
N LYS A 73 -16.33 11.46 25.60
CA LYS A 73 -16.03 12.27 26.79
C LYS A 73 -14.52 12.47 26.99
N GLU A 74 -13.73 11.45 26.67
CA GLU A 74 -12.27 11.43 26.76
C GLU A 74 -11.62 12.43 25.80
N MET A 75 -12.20 12.64 24.62
CA MET A 75 -11.64 13.56 23.62
C MET A 75 -11.74 15.02 24.07
N TYR A 76 -12.80 15.38 24.79
CA TYR A 76 -12.94 16.71 25.40
C TYR A 76 -11.96 16.97 26.55
N GLN A 77 -11.20 15.97 27.02
CA GLN A 77 -10.15 16.15 28.02
C GLN A 77 -8.79 16.51 27.39
N ILE A 78 -8.64 16.33 26.08
CA ILE A 78 -7.39 16.50 25.35
C ILE A 78 -7.47 17.51 24.18
N MET A 79 -8.67 17.92 23.78
CA MET A 79 -8.91 19.11 22.95
C MET A 79 -8.93 20.37 23.80
#